data_AF-A0A974UWL2-F1
#
_entry.id   AF-A0A974UWL2-F1
#
_cell.length_a   1.000
_cell.length_b   1.000
_cell.length_c   1.000
_cell.angle_alpha   90.00
_cell.angle_beta   90.00
_cell.angle_gamma   90.00
#
_symmetry.space_group_name_H-M   'P 1'
#
loop_
_entity.id
_entity.type
_entity.pdbx_description
1 polymer ?
#
loop_
_entity_poly.entity_id
_entity_poly.type
_entity_poly.pdbx_seq_one_letter_code
_entity_poly.pdbx_strand_id
1 'polypeptide(L)'
;MPIFVLVHGSWHDGTLWADVAARLTEQGHEVHCPTVAGHGPGDARDVSHDDCVASITTYLDEHELDDFVLVGHSLGGSVIARVAERVPDRIRRLVFFNAFVPANGTSVLDNTPLAYQELFPQLAAQTTANTVMLPFEVWRDAFIGDADLARAQETYDLLTPSRCARQPRSRTSRSSTR
;
A
#
# COMPACT_ATOMS: atom_id res chain seq x y z
N MET A 1 -4.49 5.38 -26.56
CA MET A 1 -3.85 6.22 -25.52
C MET A 1 -4.10 5.52 -24.20
N PRO A 2 -3.09 4.97 -23.52
CA PRO A 2 -3.32 4.22 -22.27
C PRO A 2 -3.81 5.12 -21.14
N ILE A 3 -4.70 4.58 -20.31
CA ILE A 3 -5.05 5.09 -18.99
C ILE A 3 -4.16 4.36 -17.98
N PHE A 4 -3.53 5.09 -17.06
CA PHE A 4 -2.75 4.53 -15.96
C PHE A 4 -3.46 4.74 -14.63
N VAL A 5 -3.54 3.70 -13.81
CA VAL A 5 -4.02 3.78 -12.42
C VAL A 5 -2.87 3.40 -11.51
N LEU A 6 -2.34 4.36 -10.77
CA LEU A 6 -1.13 4.24 -9.95
C LEU A 6 -1.51 4.12 -8.47
N VAL A 7 -1.35 2.94 -7.90
CA VAL A 7 -1.69 2.61 -6.51
C VAL A 7 -0.43 2.67 -5.65
N HIS A 8 -0.43 3.59 -4.68
CA HIS A 8 0.68 3.81 -3.76
C HIS A 8 0.88 2.67 -2.75
N GLY A 9 1.99 2.73 -2.01
CA GLY A 9 2.32 1.78 -0.95
C GLY A 9 1.95 2.27 0.45
N SER A 10 2.43 1.55 1.47
CA SER A 10 2.33 2.00 2.87
C SER A 10 2.96 3.37 3.06
N TRP A 11 2.42 4.10 4.02
CA TRP A 11 2.81 5.43 4.49
C TRP A 11 2.64 6.59 3.53
N HIS A 12 2.11 6.34 2.34
CA HIS A 12 1.89 7.35 1.33
C HIS A 12 0.41 7.46 1.01
N ASP A 13 0.05 8.49 0.25
CA ASP A 13 -1.24 8.62 -0.43
C ASP A 13 -1.02 8.74 -1.95
N GLY A 14 -2.08 9.06 -2.71
CA GLY A 14 -2.00 9.20 -4.16
C GLY A 14 -1.01 10.26 -4.64
N THR A 15 -0.69 11.27 -3.82
CA THR A 15 0.21 12.37 -4.20
C THR A 15 1.65 11.94 -4.39
N LEU A 16 2.05 10.77 -3.86
CA LEU A 16 3.36 10.14 -4.13
C LEU A 16 3.66 10.06 -5.63
N TRP A 17 2.63 9.87 -6.44
CA TRP A 17 2.77 9.68 -7.88
C TRP A 17 2.78 10.98 -8.68
N ALA A 18 2.70 12.17 -8.05
CA ALA A 18 2.52 13.44 -8.76
C ALA A 18 3.54 13.67 -9.89
N ASP A 19 4.84 13.47 -9.62
CA ASP A 19 5.90 13.67 -10.63
C ASP A 19 5.84 12.62 -11.76
N VAL A 20 5.46 11.38 -11.43
CA VAL A 20 5.30 10.31 -12.42
C VAL A 20 4.07 10.57 -13.30
N ALA A 21 2.96 10.99 -12.68
CA ALA A 21 1.74 11.34 -13.35
C ALA A 21 1.96 12.51 -14.31
N ALA A 22 2.66 13.58 -13.87
CA ALA A 22 3.00 14.71 -14.72
C ALA A 22 3.77 14.27 -15.98
N ARG A 23 4.81 13.43 -15.83
CA ARG A 23 5.61 12.94 -16.97
C ARG A 23 4.82 12.04 -17.92
N LEU A 24 3.92 11.20 -17.40
CA LEU A 24 3.06 10.36 -18.24
C LEU A 24 2.00 11.20 -18.97
N THR A 25 1.43 12.21 -18.31
CA THR A 25 0.51 13.16 -18.92
C THR A 25 1.17 14.01 -19.99
N GLU A 26 2.43 14.43 -19.80
CA GLU A 26 3.22 15.10 -20.85
C GLU A 26 3.41 14.23 -22.10
N GLN A 27 3.45 12.91 -21.94
CA GLN A 27 3.47 11.94 -23.05
C GLN A 27 2.08 11.68 -23.65
N GLY A 28 1.07 12.40 -23.17
CA GLY A 28 -0.31 12.29 -23.62
C GLY A 28 -1.05 11.11 -23.02
N HIS A 29 -0.71 10.63 -21.82
CA HIS A 29 -1.47 9.58 -21.12
C HIS A 29 -2.46 10.17 -20.12
N GLU A 30 -3.58 9.48 -19.90
CA GLU A 30 -4.47 9.75 -18.78
C GLU A 30 -3.95 9.01 -17.54
N VAL A 31 -3.91 9.68 -16.39
CA VAL A 31 -3.31 9.13 -15.17
C VAL A 31 -4.18 9.41 -13.96
N HIS A 32 -4.49 8.35 -13.23
CA HIS A 32 -5.19 8.38 -11.96
C HIS A 32 -4.28 7.92 -10.84
N CYS A 33 -4.28 8.66 -9.74
CA CYS A 33 -3.49 8.36 -8.55
C CYS A 33 -4.41 8.29 -7.33
N PRO A 34 -5.29 7.28 -7.23
CA PRO A 34 -6.23 7.18 -6.12
C PRO A 34 -5.50 6.97 -4.78
N THR A 35 -6.00 7.62 -3.74
CA THR A 35 -5.59 7.33 -2.36
C THR A 35 -6.35 6.11 -1.87
N VAL A 36 -5.61 5.09 -1.43
CA VAL A 36 -6.16 3.88 -0.81
C VAL A 36 -6.81 4.25 0.53
N ALA A 37 -7.98 3.70 0.83
CA ALA A 37 -8.67 3.96 2.09
C ALA A 37 -7.74 3.78 3.30
N GLY A 38 -7.86 4.70 4.27
CA GLY A 38 -7.07 4.68 5.49
C GLY A 38 -5.63 5.14 5.34
N HIS A 39 -5.25 5.72 4.21
CA HIS A 39 -3.90 6.26 3.97
C HIS A 39 -3.85 7.78 3.77
N GLY A 40 -4.97 8.42 3.42
CA GLY A 40 -5.03 9.87 3.28
C GLY A 40 -4.76 10.60 4.60
N PRO A 41 -4.28 11.85 4.58
CA PRO A 41 -4.16 12.68 5.77
C PRO A 41 -5.53 12.84 6.46
N GLY A 42 -5.62 12.45 7.74
CA GLY A 42 -6.86 12.52 8.52
C GLY A 42 -7.83 11.35 8.35
N ASP A 43 -7.57 10.37 7.47
CA ASP A 43 -8.44 9.20 7.32
C ASP A 43 -8.51 8.36 8.60
N ALA A 44 -9.66 7.70 8.79
CA ALA A 44 -9.79 6.64 9.76
C ALA A 44 -8.86 5.47 9.41
N ARG A 45 -8.06 5.00 10.37
CA ARG A 45 -7.04 3.96 10.15
C ARG A 45 -7.54 2.54 10.39
N ASP A 46 -8.77 2.37 10.90
CA ASP A 46 -9.37 1.04 11.11
C ASP A 46 -10.00 0.50 9.83
N VAL A 47 -9.15 0.24 8.84
CA VAL A 47 -9.53 -0.33 7.54
C VAL A 47 -8.95 -1.74 7.40
N SER A 48 -9.73 -2.66 6.84
CA SER A 48 -9.25 -3.97 6.43
C SER A 48 -8.55 -3.91 5.07
N HIS A 49 -7.85 -4.99 4.71
CA HIS A 49 -7.29 -5.10 3.35
C HIS A 49 -8.40 -5.12 2.30
N ASP A 50 -9.54 -5.75 2.58
CA ASP A 50 -10.69 -5.75 1.67
C ASP A 50 -11.30 -4.35 1.49
N ASP A 51 -11.26 -3.48 2.51
CA ASP A 51 -11.67 -2.07 2.40
C ASP A 51 -10.71 -1.28 1.50
N CYS A 52 -9.39 -1.52 1.62
CA CYS A 52 -8.40 -0.94 0.71
C CYS A 52 -8.62 -1.37 -0.75
N VAL A 53 -8.96 -2.63 -0.98
CA VAL A 53 -9.28 -3.14 -2.33
C VAL A 53 -10.60 -2.53 -2.81
N ALA A 54 -11.61 -2.45 -1.94
CA ALA A 54 -12.91 -1.86 -2.26
C ALA A 54 -12.77 -0.39 -2.65
N SER A 55 -11.96 0.39 -1.95
CA SER A 55 -11.77 1.82 -2.28
C SER A 55 -11.21 2.02 -3.68
N ILE A 56 -10.29 1.15 -4.13
CA ILE A 56 -9.76 1.23 -5.49
C ILE A 56 -10.83 0.80 -6.50
N THR A 57 -11.56 -0.30 -6.27
CA THR A 57 -12.63 -0.69 -7.20
C THR A 57 -13.74 0.35 -7.30
N THR A 58 -14.13 0.96 -6.18
CA THR A 58 -15.10 2.06 -6.17
C THR A 58 -14.58 3.27 -6.95
N TYR A 59 -13.32 3.66 -6.75
CA TYR A 59 -12.72 4.74 -7.53
C TYR A 59 -12.76 4.46 -9.04
N LEU A 60 -12.41 3.23 -9.44
CA LEU A 60 -12.48 2.81 -10.85
C LEU A 60 -13.91 2.91 -11.41
N ASP A 61 -14.93 2.54 -10.62
CA ASP A 61 -16.34 2.62 -11.02
C ASP A 61 -16.82 4.07 -11.13
N GLU A 62 -16.52 4.91 -10.14
CA GLU A 62 -16.90 6.33 -10.09
C GLU A 62 -16.31 7.14 -11.26
N HIS A 63 -15.15 6.73 -11.76
CA HIS A 63 -14.46 7.37 -12.88
C HIS A 63 -14.68 6.61 -14.20
N GLU A 64 -15.53 5.58 -14.21
CA GLU A 64 -15.90 4.79 -15.40
C GLU A 64 -14.69 4.24 -16.18
N LEU A 65 -13.63 3.84 -15.47
CA LEU A 65 -12.34 3.49 -16.08
C LEU A 65 -12.33 2.07 -16.66
N ASP A 66 -11.96 1.92 -17.93
CA ASP A 66 -11.81 0.63 -18.58
C ASP A 66 -10.50 0.58 -19.38
N ASP A 67 -10.02 -0.62 -19.72
CA ASP A 67 -8.86 -0.86 -20.57
C ASP A 67 -7.57 -0.16 -20.08
N PHE A 68 -7.37 -0.12 -18.76
CA PHE A 68 -6.30 0.62 -18.09
C PHE A 68 -5.09 -0.24 -17.68
N VAL A 69 -3.93 0.41 -17.49
CA VAL A 69 -2.74 -0.17 -16.90
C VAL A 69 -2.78 0.05 -15.39
N LEU A 70 -2.87 -1.02 -14.61
CA LEU A 70 -2.89 -0.97 -13.15
C LEU A 70 -1.49 -1.20 -12.59
N VAL A 71 -0.97 -0.19 -11.88
CA VAL A 71 0.38 -0.22 -11.30
C VAL A 71 0.28 -0.18 -9.78
N GLY A 72 0.98 -1.07 -9.08
CA GLY A 72 1.04 -1.10 -7.62
C GLY A 72 2.47 -1.05 -7.11
N HIS A 73 2.74 -0.15 -6.16
CA HIS A 73 4.03 -0.03 -5.49
C HIS A 73 4.00 -0.55 -4.05
N SER A 74 5.04 -1.28 -3.62
CA SER A 74 5.15 -1.81 -2.26
C SER A 74 3.87 -2.55 -1.81
N LEU A 75 3.22 -2.15 -0.71
CA LEU A 75 1.91 -2.66 -0.24
C LEU A 75 0.85 -2.66 -1.34
N GLY A 76 0.87 -1.67 -2.23
CA GLY A 76 -0.03 -1.53 -3.36
C GLY A 76 -0.04 -2.77 -4.25
N GLY A 77 1.06 -3.54 -4.32
CA GLY A 77 1.11 -4.84 -4.98
C GLY A 77 0.05 -5.82 -4.47
N SER A 78 -0.10 -5.95 -3.15
CA SER A 78 -1.13 -6.81 -2.55
C SER A 78 -2.55 -6.33 -2.84
N VAL A 79 -2.74 -5.01 -2.99
CA VAL A 79 -4.04 -4.40 -3.29
C VAL A 79 -4.40 -4.65 -4.76
N ILE A 80 -3.48 -4.35 -5.70
CA ILE A 80 -3.75 -4.50 -7.13
C ILE A 80 -3.96 -5.96 -7.54
N ALA A 81 -3.34 -6.92 -6.83
CA ALA A 81 -3.58 -8.34 -7.05
C ALA A 81 -5.05 -8.70 -6.79
N ARG A 82 -5.63 -8.20 -5.70
CA ARG A 82 -7.04 -8.42 -5.34
C ARG A 82 -8.00 -7.59 -6.20
N VAL A 83 -7.60 -6.38 -6.63
CA VAL A 83 -8.37 -5.59 -7.61
C VAL A 83 -8.47 -6.35 -8.94
N ALA A 84 -7.37 -6.96 -9.40
CA ALA A 84 -7.35 -7.73 -10.63
C ALA A 84 -8.27 -8.97 -10.59
N GLU A 85 -8.48 -9.56 -9.42
CA GLU A 85 -9.49 -10.62 -9.25
C GLU A 85 -10.94 -10.10 -9.35
N ARG A 86 -11.19 -8.83 -8.98
CA ARG A 86 -12.54 -8.22 -8.98
C ARG A 86 -12.93 -7.67 -10.36
N VAL A 87 -11.97 -7.11 -11.10
CA VAL A 87 -12.22 -6.44 -12.40
C VAL A 87 -11.23 -6.88 -13.50
N PRO A 88 -11.00 -8.20 -13.72
CA PRO A 88 -9.96 -8.69 -14.62
C PRO A 88 -10.13 -8.18 -16.06
N ASP A 89 -11.38 -8.08 -16.53
CA ASP A 89 -11.69 -7.71 -17.91
C ASP A 89 -11.40 -6.24 -18.23
N ARG A 90 -11.24 -5.39 -17.20
CA ARG A 90 -10.95 -3.95 -17.34
C ARG A 90 -9.46 -3.62 -17.37
N ILE A 91 -8.60 -4.61 -17.08
CA ILE A 91 -7.17 -4.39 -16.91
C ILE A 91 -6.44 -4.79 -18.19
N ARG A 92 -5.93 -3.80 -18.92
CA ARG A 92 -5.03 -4.00 -20.06
C ARG A 92 -3.69 -4.63 -19.64
N ARG A 93 -3.15 -4.19 -18.49
CA ARG A 93 -1.87 -4.67 -17.96
C ARG A 93 -1.79 -4.46 -16.46
N LEU A 94 -1.29 -5.47 -15.76
CA LEU A 94 -1.00 -5.41 -14.33
C LEU A 94 0.53 -5.28 -14.13
N VAL A 95 0.96 -4.27 -13.37
CA VAL A 95 2.39 -3.95 -13.15
C VAL A 95 2.67 -3.87 -11.66
N PHE A 96 3.62 -4.69 -11.20
CA PHE A 96 4.15 -4.64 -9.84
C PHE A 96 5.48 -3.89 -9.87
N PHE A 97 5.53 -2.71 -9.27
CA PHE A 97 6.74 -1.87 -9.21
C PHE A 97 7.30 -1.90 -7.80
N ASN A 98 8.42 -2.61 -7.57
CA ASN A 98 9.00 -2.81 -6.23
C ASN A 98 7.93 -3.18 -5.19
N ALA A 99 7.07 -4.12 -5.55
CA ALA A 99 5.82 -4.40 -4.84
C ALA A 99 5.77 -5.81 -4.26
N PHE A 100 4.99 -5.98 -3.20
CA PHE A 100 4.74 -7.29 -2.61
C PHE A 100 3.75 -8.08 -3.47
N VAL A 101 4.04 -9.38 -3.65
CA VAL A 101 3.13 -10.37 -4.24
C VAL A 101 2.99 -11.53 -3.24
N PRO A 102 2.25 -11.36 -2.13
CA PRO A 102 2.16 -12.37 -1.09
C PRO A 102 1.53 -13.66 -1.62
N ALA A 103 2.04 -14.82 -1.19
CA ALA A 103 1.40 -16.09 -1.46
C ALA A 103 0.07 -16.21 -0.69
N ASN A 104 -0.84 -17.04 -1.19
CA ASN A 104 -2.12 -17.32 -0.53
C ASN A 104 -1.92 -17.71 0.94
N GLY A 105 -2.66 -17.05 1.84
CA GLY A 105 -2.57 -17.28 3.28
C GLY A 105 -1.43 -16.54 3.99
N THR A 106 -0.64 -15.74 3.27
CA THR A 106 0.39 -14.86 3.86
C THR A 106 0.00 -13.40 3.73
N SER A 107 0.52 -12.56 4.63
CA SER A 107 0.33 -11.12 4.66
C SER A 107 1.56 -10.39 4.10
N VAL A 108 1.42 -9.09 3.83
CA VAL A 108 2.59 -8.25 3.50
C VAL A 108 3.63 -8.29 4.62
N LEU A 109 3.20 -8.30 5.89
CA LEU A 109 4.11 -8.38 7.03
C LEU A 109 4.97 -9.65 6.98
N ASP A 110 4.39 -10.81 6.68
CA ASP A 110 5.11 -12.10 6.56
C ASP A 110 6.19 -12.08 5.46
N ASN A 111 6.07 -11.15 4.51
CA ASN A 111 6.99 -11.00 3.37
C ASN A 111 7.99 -9.84 3.56
N THR A 112 8.03 -9.21 4.75
CA THR A 112 9.06 -8.22 5.09
C THR A 112 10.32 -8.87 5.66
N PRO A 113 11.49 -8.20 5.65
CA PRO A 113 12.66 -8.63 6.43
C PRO A 113 12.31 -8.97 7.88
N LEU A 114 12.94 -10.01 8.44
CA LEU A 114 12.64 -10.54 9.78
C LEU A 114 12.64 -9.46 10.89
N ALA A 115 13.57 -8.51 10.82
CA ALA A 115 13.64 -7.40 11.77
C ALA A 115 12.33 -6.57 11.81
N TYR A 116 11.67 -6.39 10.66
CA TYR A 116 10.41 -5.65 10.57
C TYR A 116 9.20 -6.47 10.97
N GLN A 117 9.26 -7.81 10.84
CA GLN A 117 8.22 -8.71 11.34
C GLN A 117 8.03 -8.61 12.85
N GLU A 118 9.09 -8.27 13.59
CA GLU A 118 9.04 -8.01 15.03
C GLU A 118 8.79 -6.52 15.35
N LEU A 119 9.50 -5.61 14.67
CA LEU A 119 9.41 -4.17 14.95
C LEU A 119 8.02 -3.59 14.68
N PHE A 120 7.39 -3.94 13.55
CA PHE A 120 6.11 -3.34 13.16
C PHE A 120 4.97 -3.68 14.14
N PRO A 121 4.76 -4.95 14.56
CA PRO A 121 3.80 -5.25 15.61
C PRO A 121 4.07 -4.53 16.94
N GLN A 122 5.34 -4.37 17.33
CA GLN A 122 5.70 -3.66 18.56
C GLN A 122 5.33 -2.17 18.49
N LEU A 123 5.62 -1.50 17.36
CA LEU A 123 5.21 -0.11 17.13
C LEU A 123 3.68 0.02 17.09
N ALA A 124 3.01 -0.91 16.39
CA ALA A 124 1.55 -0.90 16.26
C ALA A 124 0.84 -1.04 17.62
N ALA A 125 1.36 -1.90 18.50
CA ALA A 125 0.82 -2.11 19.85
C ALA A 125 0.91 -0.88 20.77
N GLN A 126 1.73 0.12 20.42
CA GLN A 126 1.83 1.39 21.14
C GLN A 126 0.78 2.41 20.70
N THR A 127 -0.03 2.07 19.68
CA THR A 127 -1.08 2.93 19.14
C THR A 127 -2.46 2.34 19.43
N THR A 128 -3.47 3.19 19.54
CA THR A 128 -4.87 2.75 19.69
C THR A 128 -5.47 2.22 18.39
N ALA A 129 -4.94 2.65 17.24
CA ALA A 129 -5.42 2.29 15.91
C ALA A 129 -4.68 1.11 15.26
N ASN A 130 -3.73 0.49 15.96
CA ASN A 130 -2.87 -0.58 15.41
C ASN A 130 -2.14 -0.13 14.13
N THR A 131 -1.54 1.06 14.17
CA THR A 131 -0.84 1.69 13.06
C THR A 131 0.67 1.79 13.32
N VAL A 132 1.44 1.76 12.24
CA VAL A 132 2.88 1.96 12.24
C VAL A 132 3.17 3.29 11.57
N MET A 133 3.80 4.19 12.31
CA MET A 133 4.62 5.25 11.74
C MET A 133 6.07 4.78 11.81
N LEU A 134 6.79 4.82 10.70
CA LEU A 134 8.21 4.45 10.72
C LEU A 134 8.98 5.46 11.58
N PRO A 135 9.93 5.03 12.42
CA PRO A 135 10.93 5.95 12.96
C PRO A 135 11.72 6.61 11.83
N PHE A 136 12.07 7.88 11.97
CA PHE A 136 12.82 8.63 10.95
C PHE A 136 14.08 7.91 10.48
N GLU A 137 14.88 7.37 11.40
CA GLU A 137 16.11 6.66 11.03
C GLU A 137 15.84 5.40 10.21
N VAL A 138 14.73 4.69 10.47
CA VAL A 138 14.34 3.54 9.65
C VAL A 138 13.93 3.99 8.25
N TRP A 139 13.16 5.08 8.13
CA TRP A 139 12.82 5.65 6.83
C TRP A 139 14.07 6.06 6.06
N ARG A 140 14.94 6.85 6.69
CA ARG A 140 16.17 7.37 6.09
C ARG A 140 17.11 6.25 5.68
N ASP A 141 17.43 5.30 6.56
CA ASP A 141 18.45 4.29 6.29
C ASP A 141 17.97 3.15 5.40
N ALA A 142 16.69 2.74 5.51
CA ALA A 142 16.21 1.53 4.84
C ALA A 142 15.34 1.79 3.61
N PHE A 143 14.72 2.96 3.48
CA PHE A 143 13.79 3.26 2.37
C PHE A 143 14.32 4.34 1.43
N ILE A 144 15.06 5.32 1.94
CA ILE A 144 15.58 6.45 1.15
C ILE A 144 17.07 6.74 1.44
N GLY A 145 17.86 5.67 1.63
CA GLY A 145 19.27 5.75 2.07
C GLY A 145 20.24 6.41 1.09
N ASP A 146 19.81 6.68 -0.14
CA ASP A 146 20.55 7.42 -1.17
C ASP A 146 20.25 8.93 -1.17
N ALA A 147 19.23 9.38 -0.43
CA ALA A 147 18.92 10.79 -0.28
C ALA A 147 19.82 11.49 0.75
N ASP A 148 20.03 12.79 0.55
CA ASP A 148 20.56 13.65 1.61
C ASP A 148 19.55 13.82 2.76
N LEU A 149 20.02 14.35 3.89
CA LEU A 149 19.19 14.53 5.09
C LEU A 149 18.01 15.46 4.85
N ALA A 150 18.18 16.49 4.01
CA ALA A 150 17.10 17.44 3.72
C ALA A 150 15.97 16.74 2.98
N ARG A 151 16.29 15.98 1.93
CA ARG A 151 15.33 15.19 1.17
C ARG A 151 14.71 14.06 1.99
N ALA A 152 15.49 13.40 2.85
CA ALA A 152 14.96 12.38 3.75
C ALA A 152 13.92 12.98 4.71
N GLN A 153 14.17 14.18 5.25
CA GLN A 153 13.21 14.88 6.11
C GLN A 153 11.98 15.34 5.32
N GLU A 154 12.16 15.99 4.17
CA GLU A 154 11.07 16.45 3.30
C GLU A 154 10.09 15.32 2.98
N THR A 155 10.62 14.14 2.60
CA THR A 155 9.78 12.98 2.27
C THR A 155 9.16 12.34 3.50
N TYR A 156 9.86 12.33 4.64
CA TYR A 156 9.32 11.80 5.89
C TYR A 156 8.11 12.60 6.39
N ASP A 157 8.13 13.92 6.21
CA ASP A 157 7.05 14.82 6.63
C ASP A 157 5.75 14.60 5.83
N LEU A 158 5.84 13.95 4.66
CA LEU A 158 4.69 13.56 3.84
C LEU A 158 4.05 12.25 4.29
N LEU A 159 4.72 11.48 5.16
CA LEU A 159 4.28 10.13 5.50
C LEU A 159 3.06 10.14 6.44
N THR A 160 2.17 9.18 6.23
CA THR A 160 1.02 8.92 7.11
C THR A 160 1.12 7.56 7.81
N PRO A 161 0.63 7.39 9.05
CA PRO A 161 0.65 6.09 9.70
C PRO A 161 -0.18 5.05 8.94
N SER A 162 0.39 3.86 8.72
CA SER A 162 -0.29 2.75 8.02
C SER A 162 -0.72 1.66 8.98
N ARG A 163 -1.86 1.03 8.73
CA ARG A 163 -2.35 -0.06 9.58
C ARG A 163 -1.40 -1.27 9.50
N CYS A 164 -1.01 -1.82 10.65
CA CYS A 164 -0.24 -3.05 10.70
C CYS A 164 -1.15 -4.25 10.41
N ALA A 165 -0.67 -5.20 9.61
CA ALA A 165 -1.31 -6.51 9.52
C ALA A 165 -1.34 -7.15 10.91
N ARG A 166 -2.50 -7.69 11.31
CA ARG A 166 -2.59 -8.44 12.57
C ARG A 166 -1.92 -9.78 12.36
N GLN A 167 -0.97 -10.15 13.23
CA GLN A 167 -0.48 -11.52 13.28
C GLN A 167 -1.66 -12.46 13.54
N PRO A 168 -1.74 -13.61 12.85
CA PRO A 168 -2.78 -14.59 13.15
C PRO A 168 -2.67 -14.95 14.63
N ARG A 169 -3.80 -14.85 15.36
CA ARG A 169 -3.84 -15.36 16.74
C ARG A 169 -3.35 -16.80 16.69
N SER A 170 -2.31 -17.11 17.46
CA SER A 170 -1.84 -18.48 17.61
C SER A 170 -3.08 -19.35 17.84
N ARG A 171 -3.25 -20.39 17.01
CA ARG A 171 -4.24 -21.43 17.28
C ARG A 171 -3.78 -22.07 18.58
N THR A 172 -4.21 -21.54 19.72
CA THR A 172 -4.11 -22.23 21.00
C THR A 172 -4.72 -23.59 20.77
N SER A 173 -3.89 -24.62 20.88
CA SER A 173 -4.26 -26.01 20.73
C SER A 173 -5.53 -26.24 21.55
N ARG A 174 -6.67 -26.45 20.88
CA ARG A 174 -7.80 -27.07 21.55
C ARG A 174 -7.32 -28.46 21.94
N SER A 175 -6.99 -28.60 23.22
CA SER A 175 -6.83 -29.87 23.90
C SER A 175 -8.08 -30.69 23.62
N SER A 176 -7.95 -31.65 22.70
CA SER A 176 -8.88 -32.75 22.52
C SER A 176 -8.72 -33.66 23.75
N THR A 177 -9.44 -33.37 24.81
CA THR A 177 -9.76 -34.39 25.81
C THR A 177 -10.77 -35.34 25.17
N ARG A 178 -10.29 -36.53 24.83
CA ARG A 178 -11.11 -37.74 24.68
C ARG A 178 -11.59 -38.21 26.05
#